data_AF-A0A935HZW4-F1
#
_entry.id   AF-A0A935HZW4-F1
#
_cell.length_a   1.000
_cell.length_b   1.000
_cell.length_c   1.000
_cell.angle_alpha   90.00
_cell.angle_beta   90.00
_cell.angle_gamma   90.00
#
_symmetry.space_group_name_H-M   'P 1'
#
loop_
_entity.id
_entity.type
_entity.pdbx_description
1 polymer ?
#
loop_
_entity_poly.entity_id
_entity_poly.type
_entity_poly.pdbx_seq_one_letter_code
_entity_poly.pdbx_strand_id
1 'polypeptide(L)'
;MKAIELHGSFYKKNDNGFLVNTTGIERLTTDTKEFLDKIILEYKRVFPNLDSIYLRGSAAEGKFREGVSDIDTFALIEKNLKKSPIRRLKRNICETIQNL
;
A
#
# COMPACT_ATOMS: atom_id res chain seq x y z
N MET A 1 25.12 -15.61 14.26
CA MET A 1 23.77 -15.87 13.73
C MET A 1 22.87 -14.72 14.16
N LYS A 2 22.21 -14.02 13.24
CA LYS A 2 21.18 -13.04 13.59
C LYS A 2 19.93 -13.80 14.02
N ALA A 3 19.37 -13.47 15.18
CA ALA A 3 18.12 -14.05 15.66
C ALA A 3 16.97 -13.66 14.73
N ILE A 4 15.98 -14.55 14.57
CA ILE A 4 14.74 -14.24 13.84
C ILE A 4 13.93 -13.27 14.70
N GLU A 5 13.66 -12.06 14.19
CA GLU A 5 12.83 -11.07 14.86
C GLU A 5 11.36 -11.23 14.45
N LEU A 6 10.46 -11.24 15.44
CA LEU A 6 9.03 -11.33 15.20
C LEU A 6 8.48 -9.95 14.83
N HIS A 7 8.22 -9.71 13.54
CA HIS A 7 7.69 -8.43 13.06
C HIS A 7 6.15 -8.39 12.94
N GLY A 8 5.48 -9.54 13.11
CA GLY A 8 4.02 -9.62 13.08
C GLY A 8 3.38 -8.93 14.28
N SER A 9 2.22 -8.29 14.08
CA SER A 9 1.46 -7.67 15.16
C SER A 9 -0.04 -7.85 14.97
N PHE A 10 -0.77 -7.97 16.08
CA PHE A 10 -2.22 -7.97 16.08
C PHE A 10 -2.75 -6.56 16.36
N TYR A 11 -3.92 -6.25 15.82
CA TYR A 11 -4.63 -5.04 16.22
C TYR A 11 -4.94 -5.08 17.71
N LYS A 12 -4.60 -3.99 18.41
CA LYS A 12 -4.96 -3.84 19.82
C LYS A 12 -6.47 -3.69 19.95
N LYS A 13 -7.01 -4.18 21.06
CA LYS A 13 -8.39 -3.88 21.47
C LYS A 13 -8.38 -2.76 22.51
N ASN A 14 -9.40 -1.92 22.52
CA ASN A 14 -9.64 -1.01 23.63
C ASN A 14 -10.33 -1.74 24.80
N ASP A 15 -10.54 -1.04 25.92
CA ASP A 15 -11.13 -1.60 27.14
C ASP A 15 -12.56 -2.14 26.92
N ASN A 16 -13.24 -1.67 25.88
CA ASN A 16 -14.58 -2.10 25.48
C ASN A 16 -14.56 -3.29 24.50
N GLY A 17 -13.38 -3.82 24.17
CA GLY A 17 -13.22 -4.97 23.27
C GLY A 17 -13.23 -4.65 21.76
N PHE A 18 -13.31 -3.38 21.36
CA PHE A 18 -13.26 -2.97 19.96
C PHE A 18 -11.82 -2.87 19.44
N LEU A 19 -11.61 -3.17 18.15
CA LEU A 19 -10.32 -2.96 17.50
C LEU A 19 -9.97 -1.47 17.45
N VAL A 20 -8.74 -1.13 17.83
CA VAL A 20 -8.19 0.21 17.72
C VAL A 20 -7.60 0.39 16.33
N ASN A 21 -8.17 1.29 15.52
CA ASN A 21 -7.61 1.60 14.21
C ASN A 21 -6.27 2.34 14.37
N THR A 22 -5.19 1.70 13.93
CA THR A 22 -3.83 2.28 13.93
C THR A 22 -3.38 2.77 12.55
N THR A 23 -4.29 2.82 11.59
CA THR A 23 -4.02 3.29 10.22
C THR A 23 -4.61 4.67 9.99
N GLY A 24 -3.96 5.48 9.16
CA GLY A 24 -4.43 6.83 8.83
C GLY A 24 -3.44 7.61 7.97
N ILE A 25 -3.96 8.56 7.18
CA ILE A 25 -3.14 9.41 6.28
C ILE A 25 -2.16 10.28 7.09
N GLU A 26 -2.57 10.70 8.28
CA GLU A 26 -1.78 11.49 9.21
C GLU A 26 -0.54 10.74 9.73
N ARG A 27 -0.50 9.41 9.60
CA ARG A 27 0.62 8.56 10.02
C ARG A 27 1.65 8.32 8.93
N LEU A 28 1.35 8.70 7.69
CA LEU A 28 2.24 8.47 6.56
C LEU A 28 3.45 9.41 6.65
N THR A 29 4.66 8.84 6.59
CA THR A 29 5.90 9.61 6.46
C THR A 29 5.96 10.30 5.09
N THR A 30 6.78 11.33 4.96
CA THR A 30 6.99 12.04 3.68
C THR A 30 7.43 11.06 2.58
N ASP A 31 8.41 10.22 2.86
CA ASP A 31 8.92 9.24 1.88
C ASP A 31 7.83 8.26 1.43
N THR A 32 6.99 7.81 2.39
CA THR A 32 5.86 6.93 2.07
C THR A 32 4.86 7.65 1.16
N LYS A 33 4.58 8.94 1.40
CA LYS A 33 3.64 9.73 0.57
C LYS A 33 4.17 9.89 -0.85
N GLU A 34 5.43 10.29 -1.01
CA GLU A 34 6.03 10.46 -2.33
C GLU A 34 6.02 9.15 -3.14
N PHE A 35 6.29 8.04 -2.46
CA PHE A 35 6.21 6.72 -3.08
C PHE A 35 4.77 6.35 -3.49
N LEU A 36 3.80 6.60 -2.62
CA LEU A 36 2.39 6.34 -2.90
C LEU A 36 1.86 7.20 -4.06
N ASP A 37 2.27 8.45 -4.17
CA ASP A 37 1.86 9.32 -5.27
C ASP A 37 2.26 8.75 -6.63
N LYS A 38 3.46 8.17 -6.72
CA LYS A 38 3.93 7.49 -7.94
C LYS A 38 3.10 6.24 -8.24
N ILE A 39 2.80 5.42 -7.23
CA ILE A 39 1.93 4.23 -7.38
C ILE A 39 0.53 4.64 -7.84
N ILE A 40 -0.06 5.66 -7.21
CA ILE A 40 -1.40 6.17 -7.54
C ILE A 40 -1.45 6.62 -9.00
N LEU A 41 -0.41 7.29 -9.48
CA LEU A 41 -0.31 7.70 -10.87
C LEU A 41 -0.32 6.49 -11.83
N GLU A 42 0.39 5.42 -11.50
CA GLU A 42 0.39 4.20 -12.33
C GLU A 42 -0.97 3.49 -12.33
N TYR A 43 -1.65 3.41 -11.18
CA TYR A 43 -3.02 2.90 -11.13
C TYR A 43 -3.94 3.73 -12.04
N LYS A 44 -3.91 5.07 -11.93
CA LYS A 44 -4.74 5.97 -12.75
C LYS A 44 -4.43 5.85 -14.25
N ARG A 45 -3.16 5.69 -14.62
CA ARG A 45 -2.74 5.50 -16.02
C ARG A 45 -3.26 4.20 -16.62
N VAL A 46 -3.32 3.14 -15.80
CA VAL A 46 -3.68 1.80 -16.25
C VAL A 46 -5.19 1.55 -16.21
N PHE A 47 -5.87 2.09 -15.20
CA PHE A 47 -7.29 1.89 -14.95
C PHE A 47 -8.06 3.21 -15.10
N PRO A 48 -8.61 3.51 -16.29
CA PRO A 48 -9.35 4.75 -16.51
C PRO A 48 -10.67 4.83 -15.71
N ASN A 49 -11.16 3.69 -15.23
CA ASN A 49 -12.37 3.53 -14.43
C ASN A 49 -12.04 3.11 -12.98
N LEU A 50 -10.90 3.56 -12.49
CA LEU A 50 -10.48 3.42 -11.10
C LEU A 50 -11.42 4.25 -10.20
N ASP A 51 -12.05 3.61 -9.24
CA ASP A 51 -12.90 4.28 -8.25
C ASP A 51 -12.05 4.73 -7.06
N SER A 52 -11.36 3.80 -6.43
CA SER A 52 -10.61 4.05 -5.21
C SER A 52 -9.40 3.14 -5.07
N ILE A 53 -8.37 3.64 -4.36
CA ILE A 53 -7.18 2.89 -3.95
C ILE A 53 -7.10 2.95 -2.44
N TYR A 54 -6.84 1.82 -1.82
CA TYR A 54 -6.66 1.69 -0.39
C TYR A 54 -5.26 1.15 -0.09
N LEU A 55 -4.66 1.75 0.93
CA LEU A 55 -3.38 1.31 1.49
C LEU A 55 -3.64 0.45 2.73
N ARG A 56 -2.85 -0.61 2.91
CA ARG A 56 -2.90 -1.44 4.11
C ARG A 56 -1.47 -1.79 4.57
N GLY A 57 -1.38 -2.60 5.62
CA GLY A 57 -0.10 -3.12 6.12
C GLY A 57 0.71 -2.09 6.89
N SER A 58 2.02 -2.36 7.05
CA SER A 58 2.92 -1.56 7.87
C SER A 58 3.00 -0.09 7.42
N ALA A 59 2.90 0.16 6.12
CA ALA A 59 2.92 1.52 5.59
C ALA A 59 1.70 2.35 6.01
N ALA A 60 0.49 1.75 6.00
CA ALA A 60 -0.72 2.43 6.47
C ALA A 60 -0.67 2.78 7.96
N GLU A 61 0.12 2.04 8.74
CA GLU A 61 0.32 2.28 10.17
C GLU A 61 1.43 3.29 10.49
N GLY A 62 2.12 3.82 9.47
CA GLY A 62 3.29 4.69 9.66
C GLY A 62 4.57 3.94 10.07
N LYS A 63 4.63 2.64 9.83
CA LYS A 63 5.78 1.77 10.16
C LYS A 63 6.60 1.38 8.94
N PHE A 64 6.46 2.09 7.83
CA PHE A 64 7.23 1.85 6.62
C PHE A 64 8.73 1.98 6.90
N ARG A 65 9.52 1.03 6.40
CA ARG A 65 10.97 1.03 6.45
C ARG A 65 11.49 0.80 5.05
N GLU A 66 12.24 1.76 4.53
CA GLU A 66 12.87 1.66 3.22
C GLU A 66 13.76 0.41 3.10
N GLY A 67 13.70 -0.26 1.94
CA GLY A 67 14.45 -1.49 1.67
C GLY A 67 14.00 -2.72 2.46
N VAL A 68 13.00 -2.60 3.34
CA VAL A 68 12.53 -3.70 4.21
C VAL A 68 11.03 -3.93 4.11
N SER A 69 10.23 -2.86 4.07
CA SER A 69 8.77 -2.95 4.05
C SER A 69 8.24 -3.05 2.63
N ASP A 70 7.27 -3.93 2.44
CA ASP A 70 6.43 -3.95 1.25
C ASP A 70 5.38 -2.83 1.31
N ILE A 71 4.83 -2.47 0.14
CA ILE A 71 3.67 -1.59 0.03
C ILE A 71 2.48 -2.40 -0.47
N ASP A 72 1.55 -2.66 0.46
CA ASP A 72 0.32 -3.36 0.18
C ASP A 72 -0.80 -2.39 -0.23
N THR A 73 -1.27 -2.50 -1.48
CA THR A 73 -2.42 -1.73 -1.96
C THR A 73 -3.51 -2.65 -2.52
N PHE A 74 -4.76 -2.20 -2.43
CA PHE A 74 -5.86 -2.78 -3.19
C PHE A 74 -6.65 -1.66 -3.86
N ALA A 75 -7.16 -1.92 -5.06
CA ALA A 75 -7.91 -0.95 -5.84
C ALA A 75 -9.29 -1.49 -6.20
N LEU A 76 -10.30 -0.63 -6.07
CA LEU A 76 -11.64 -0.86 -6.59
C LEU A 76 -11.73 -0.22 -7.98
N ILE A 77 -12.21 -1.00 -8.94
CA ILE A 77 -12.32 -0.61 -10.33
C ILE A 77 -13.72 -0.98 -10.80
N GLU A 78 -14.40 -0.06 -11.48
CA GLU A 78 -15.76 -0.31 -11.96
C GLU A 78 -15.79 -1.44 -13.01
N LYS A 79 -16.94 -2.08 -13.20
CA LYS A 79 -17.07 -3.42 -13.81
C LYS A 79 -16.82 -3.53 -15.33
N ASN A 80 -16.13 -2.59 -15.97
CA ASN A 80 -16.03 -2.50 -17.43
C ASN A 80 -14.66 -2.79 -18.04
N LEU A 81 -13.84 -3.66 -17.42
CA LEU A 81 -12.57 -4.06 -18.02
C LEU A 81 -12.76 -5.22 -19.02
N LYS A 82 -12.70 -4.92 -20.32
CA LYS A 82 -12.71 -5.94 -21.40
C LYS A 82 -11.51 -6.89 -21.35
N LYS A 83 -10.39 -6.43 -20.81
CA LYS A 83 -9.16 -7.21 -20.54
C LYS A 83 -8.53 -6.67 -19.27
N SER A 84 -7.95 -7.55 -18.45
CA SER A 84 -7.24 -7.14 -17.24
C SER A 84 -5.87 -6.55 -17.61
N PRO A 85 -5.62 -5.26 -17.36
CA PRO A 85 -4.33 -4.63 -17.63
C PRO A 85 -3.32 -4.85 -16.47
N ILE A 86 -3.60 -5.78 -15.55
CA ILE A 86 -2.79 -6.07 -14.36
C ILE A 86 -1.31 -6.31 -14.70
N ARG A 87 -1.00 -6.96 -15.83
CA ARG A 87 0.40 -7.18 -16.26
C ARG A 87 1.13 -5.86 -16.53
N ARG A 88 0.45 -4.89 -17.14
CA ARG A 88 1.01 -3.56 -17.40
C ARG A 88 1.23 -2.80 -16.10
N LEU A 89 0.26 -2.85 -15.18
CA LEU A 89 0.40 -2.25 -13.85
C LEU A 89 1.62 -2.81 -13.12
N LYS A 90 1.75 -4.13 -13.04
CA LYS A 90 2.87 -4.79 -12.36
C LYS A 90 4.21 -4.33 -12.94
N ARG A 91 4.34 -4.31 -14.26
CA ARG A 91 5.57 -3.86 -14.93
C ARG A 91 5.89 -2.40 -14.59
N ASN A 92 4.91 -1.50 -14.72
CA ASN A 92 5.10 -0.08 -14.45
C ASN A 92 5.54 0.18 -13.01
N ILE A 93 4.88 -0.46 -12.02
CA ILE A 93 5.23 -0.30 -10.61
C ILE A 93 6.64 -0.82 -10.33
N CYS A 94 7.03 -1.98 -10.89
CA CYS A 94 8.41 -2.49 -10.74
C CYS A 94 9.45 -1.52 -11.33
N GLU A 95 9.17 -0.95 -12.51
CA GLU A 95 10.04 0.07 -13.12
C GLU A 95 10.11 1.33 -12.27
N THR A 96 9.00 1.78 -11.68
CA THR A 96 8.99 2.93 -10.75
C THR A 96 9.85 2.67 -9.51
N ILE A 97 9.78 1.47 -8.94
CA ILE A 97 10.54 1.07 -7.74
C ILE A 97 12.05 1.03 -8.04
N GLN A 98 12.44 0.54 -9.21
CA GLN A 98 13.86 0.42 -9.58
C GLN A 98 14.55 1.76 -9.88
N ASN A 99 13.80 2.84 -10.04
CA ASN A 99 14.31 4.18 -10.35
C ASN A 99 14.21 5.15 -9.15
N LEU A 100 13.97 4.62 -7.95
CA LEU A 100 14.04 5.32 -6.67
C LEU A 100 15.39 5.02 -6.01
#